data_AF-A0A2R6BIY9-F1
#
_entry.id   AF-A0A2R6BIY9-F1
#
_cell.length_a   1.000
_cell.length_b   1.000
_cell.length_c   1.000
_cell.angle_alpha   90.00
_cell.angle_beta   90.00
_cell.angle_gamma   90.00
#
_symmetry.space_group_name_H-M   'P 1'
#
loop_
_entity.id
_entity.type
_entity.pdbx_description
1 polymer ?
#
loop_
_entity_poly.entity_id
_entity_poly.type
_entity_poly.pdbx_seq_one_letter_code
_entity_poly.pdbx_strand_id
1 'polypeptide(L)'
;SPETGWIRIDTSKLASIHIASFEKRRSVQRRASHSKKARRVLSKYSNRERNRARKHQLEITRVIQSVAGVVGLEELKKQGMYTRSRVWNRRISRSDWRGIAKILEGRMGEAGVKELDPYGSSSYCSRCGWENNRDLNGADVFVCGGCGLRLDRQLNAAINLYMRLTFGYTTNWEDGKKRVELRMEGAPQRDWWDRVVLPSLLGGCVLTGAERSDPDELVRGLHDAVKPKLHYAYDRHADAYLCIPT
;
A
#
# COMPACT_ATOMS: atom_id res chain seq x y z
N SER A 1 6.87 6.38 -10.58
CA SER A 1 6.86 5.73 -11.90
C SER A 1 8.01 4.72 -11.93
N PRO A 2 7.93 3.60 -12.68
CA PRO A 2 9.09 2.75 -12.93
C PRO A 2 10.33 3.55 -13.37
N GLU A 3 10.15 4.64 -14.12
CA GLU A 3 11.23 5.53 -14.57
C GLU A 3 11.94 6.28 -13.42
N THR A 4 11.20 6.61 -12.36
CA THR A 4 11.72 7.32 -11.18
C THR A 4 12.19 6.36 -10.08
N GLY A 5 11.74 5.11 -10.13
CA GLY A 5 11.96 4.10 -9.10
C GLY A 5 10.77 3.92 -8.15
N TRP A 6 11.00 3.07 -7.15
CA TRP A 6 9.99 2.57 -6.22
C TRP A 6 10.33 2.95 -4.77
N ILE A 7 9.34 3.42 -4.00
CA ILE A 7 9.53 3.91 -2.63
C ILE A 7 8.76 3.05 -1.62
N ARG A 8 9.45 2.55 -0.56
CA ARG A 8 8.80 2.02 0.66
C ARG A 8 8.26 3.18 1.47
N ILE A 9 6.98 3.14 1.82
CA ILE A 9 6.51 3.87 2.99
C ILE A 9 6.20 2.86 4.10
N ASP A 10 6.92 2.96 5.21
CA ASP A 10 6.64 2.13 6.38
C ASP A 10 5.47 2.70 7.19
N THR A 11 4.48 1.85 7.49
CA THR A 11 3.29 2.19 8.28
C THR A 11 3.27 1.49 9.64
N SER A 12 4.33 0.74 10.00
CA SER A 12 4.48 0.06 11.29
C SER A 12 4.26 1.00 12.48
N LYS A 13 4.65 2.27 12.33
CA LYS A 13 4.46 3.30 13.36
C LYS A 13 3.00 3.59 13.66
N LEU A 14 2.15 3.64 12.63
CA LEU A 14 0.71 3.82 12.77
C LEU A 14 0.07 2.64 13.50
N ALA A 15 0.41 1.40 13.09
CA ALA A 15 -0.04 0.19 13.77
C ALA A 15 0.37 0.20 15.26
N SER A 16 1.61 0.57 15.54
CA SER A 16 2.16 0.68 16.91
C SER A 16 1.39 1.69 17.77
N ILE A 17 0.98 2.83 17.20
CA ILE A 17 0.17 3.84 17.91
C ILE A 17 -1.20 3.27 18.30
N HIS A 18 -1.85 2.56 17.38
CA HIS A 18 -3.14 1.93 17.66
C HIS A 18 -3.03 0.81 18.69
N ILE A 19 -1.97 0.00 18.66
CA ILE A 19 -1.71 -1.06 19.64
C ILE A 19 -1.51 -0.46 21.04
N ALA A 20 -0.56 0.46 21.19
CA ALA A 20 -0.25 1.07 22.48
C ALA A 20 -1.43 1.87 23.05
N SER A 21 -2.24 2.51 22.19
CA SER A 21 -3.44 3.23 22.62
C SER A 21 -4.56 2.29 23.05
N PHE A 22 -4.74 1.17 22.33
CA PHE A 22 -5.71 0.13 22.70
C PHE A 22 -5.44 -0.43 24.09
N GLU A 23 -4.18 -0.75 24.41
CA GLU A 23 -3.78 -1.27 25.72
C GLU A 23 -4.12 -0.29 26.85
N LYS A 24 -3.84 1.00 26.65
CA LYS A 24 -4.19 2.07 27.60
C LYS A 24 -5.69 2.26 27.77
N ARG A 25 -6.47 2.10 26.70
CA ARG A 25 -7.93 2.30 26.73
C ARG A 25 -8.68 1.11 27.31
N ARG A 26 -8.19 -0.12 27.14
CA ARG A 26 -8.92 -1.36 27.50
C ARG A 26 -9.39 -1.41 28.96
N SER A 27 -8.57 -0.99 29.91
CA SER A 27 -8.92 -0.99 31.34
C SER A 27 -9.95 0.09 31.68
N VAL A 28 -9.82 1.28 31.08
CA VAL A 28 -10.71 2.43 31.29
C VAL A 28 -12.06 2.20 30.61
N GLN A 29 -12.09 1.52 29.47
CA GLN A 29 -13.29 1.30 28.67
C GLN A 29 -14.38 0.54 29.44
N ARG A 30 -14.01 -0.45 30.25
CA ARG A 30 -14.96 -1.19 31.10
C ARG A 30 -15.60 -0.31 32.19
N ARG A 31 -14.86 0.67 32.69
CA ARG A 31 -15.31 1.58 33.76
C ARG A 31 -16.06 2.80 33.21
N ALA A 32 -15.96 3.05 31.91
CA ALA A 32 -16.57 4.22 31.26
C ALA A 32 -18.10 4.15 31.23
N SER A 33 -18.71 2.98 31.18
CA SER A 33 -20.17 2.83 31.25
C SER A 33 -20.77 3.39 32.54
N HIS A 34 -20.04 3.26 33.66
CA HIS A 34 -20.57 3.59 34.99
C HIS A 34 -20.00 4.89 35.59
N SER A 35 -19.06 5.57 34.92
CA SER A 35 -18.41 6.76 35.49
C SER A 35 -18.20 7.88 34.47
N LYS A 36 -18.73 9.08 34.80
CA LYS A 36 -18.47 10.32 34.03
C LYS A 36 -16.97 10.64 33.96
N LYS A 37 -16.22 10.41 35.05
CA LYS A 37 -14.76 10.61 35.10
C LYS A 37 -14.03 9.65 34.16
N ALA A 38 -14.40 8.36 34.17
CA ALA A 38 -13.82 7.38 33.26
C ALA A 38 -14.12 7.68 31.78
N ARG A 39 -15.33 8.18 31.45
CA ARG A 39 -15.64 8.68 30.09
C ARG A 39 -14.73 9.82 29.66
N ARG A 40 -14.49 10.80 30.53
CA ARG A 40 -13.56 11.91 30.23
C ARG A 40 -12.15 11.41 29.96
N VAL A 41 -11.65 10.47 30.77
CA VAL A 41 -10.32 9.85 30.59
C VAL A 41 -10.26 9.07 29.27
N LEU A 42 -11.27 8.26 28.97
CA LEU A 42 -11.36 7.52 27.71
C LEU A 42 -11.33 8.47 26.51
N SER A 43 -12.13 9.54 26.54
CA SER A 43 -12.16 10.56 25.48
C SER A 43 -10.80 11.24 25.30
N LYS A 44 -10.11 11.60 26.40
CA LYS A 44 -8.75 12.17 26.36
C LYS A 44 -7.77 11.24 25.62
N TYR A 45 -7.76 9.95 25.94
CA TYR A 45 -6.88 8.99 25.27
C TYR A 45 -7.26 8.74 23.82
N SER A 46 -8.56 8.65 23.50
CA SER A 46 -9.04 8.53 22.11
C SER A 46 -8.66 9.75 21.27
N ASN A 47 -8.77 10.96 21.82
CA ASN A 47 -8.31 12.19 21.16
C ASN A 47 -6.80 12.15 20.92
N ARG A 48 -6.01 11.72 21.91
CA ARG A 48 -4.55 11.61 21.78
C ARG A 48 -4.13 10.59 20.72
N GLU A 49 -4.80 9.43 20.66
CA GLU A 49 -4.58 8.42 19.62
C GLU A 49 -4.86 9.01 18.23
N ARG A 50 -6.04 9.62 18.05
CA ARG A 50 -6.43 10.27 16.78
C ARG A 50 -5.43 11.34 16.34
N ASN A 51 -4.99 12.21 17.25
CA ASN A 51 -4.04 13.28 16.89
C ASN A 51 -2.67 12.72 16.47
N ARG A 52 -2.20 11.66 17.14
CA ARG A 52 -0.93 11.01 16.79
C ARG A 52 -1.01 10.26 15.46
N ALA A 53 -2.08 9.48 15.24
CA ALA A 53 -2.31 8.81 13.98
C ALA A 53 -2.43 9.83 12.83
N ARG A 54 -3.22 10.89 13.03
CA ARG A 54 -3.38 11.97 12.05
C ARG A 54 -2.06 12.64 11.69
N LYS A 55 -1.17 12.90 12.66
CA LYS A 55 0.16 13.47 12.38
C LYS A 55 0.93 12.62 11.38
N HIS A 56 1.02 11.31 11.61
CA HIS A 56 1.73 10.40 10.71
C HIS A 56 1.02 10.21 9.36
N GLN A 57 -0.32 10.16 9.34
CA GLN A 57 -1.06 10.15 8.08
C GLN A 57 -0.72 11.39 7.24
N LEU A 58 -0.66 12.58 7.85
CA LEU A 58 -0.29 13.82 7.14
C LEU A 58 1.16 13.81 6.64
N GLU A 59 2.10 13.22 7.40
CA GLU A 59 3.50 13.02 6.98
C GLU A 59 3.59 12.10 5.76
N ILE A 60 2.92 10.95 5.80
CA ILE A 60 2.85 10.00 4.67
C ILE A 60 2.27 10.68 3.43
N THR A 61 1.14 11.38 3.58
CA THR A 61 0.51 12.09 2.47
C THR A 61 1.46 13.16 1.89
N ARG A 62 2.22 13.90 2.72
CA ARG A 62 3.19 14.89 2.21
C ARG A 62 4.26 14.24 1.33
N VAL A 63 4.80 13.11 1.77
CA VAL A 63 5.80 12.35 0.99
C VAL A 63 5.21 11.89 -0.34
N ILE A 64 3.99 11.35 -0.33
CA ILE A 64 3.31 10.92 -1.57
C ILE A 64 3.14 12.09 -2.53
N GLN A 65 2.68 13.25 -2.04
CA GLN A 65 2.49 14.43 -2.87
C GLN A 65 3.78 15.00 -3.45
N SER A 66 4.91 14.89 -2.75
CA SER A 66 6.19 15.39 -3.27
C SER A 66 6.76 14.52 -4.39
N VAL A 67 6.31 13.27 -4.53
CA VAL A 67 6.87 12.30 -5.49
C VAL A 67 5.90 11.84 -6.57
N ALA A 68 4.60 12.18 -6.44
CA ALA A 68 3.57 11.70 -7.36
C ALA A 68 2.62 12.83 -7.78
N GLY A 69 2.45 13.00 -9.09
CA GLY A 69 1.42 13.88 -9.67
C GLY A 69 0.03 13.25 -9.67
N VAL A 70 -0.05 11.92 -9.83
CA VAL A 70 -1.30 11.13 -9.78
C VAL A 70 -1.07 9.91 -8.91
N VAL A 71 -2.05 9.56 -8.07
CA VAL A 71 -1.98 8.45 -7.13
C VAL A 71 -3.07 7.43 -7.44
N GLY A 72 -2.68 6.18 -7.73
CA GLY A 72 -3.58 5.03 -7.79
C GLY A 72 -3.62 4.31 -6.46
N LEU A 73 -4.80 4.17 -5.86
CA LEU A 73 -5.00 3.43 -4.60
C LEU A 73 -5.94 2.25 -4.82
N GLU A 74 -5.78 1.18 -4.05
CA GLU A 74 -6.75 0.09 -4.06
C GLU A 74 -8.09 0.54 -3.42
N GLU A 75 -9.20 0.26 -4.10
CA GLU A 75 -10.56 0.46 -3.59
C GLU A 75 -10.94 -0.62 -2.57
N LEU A 76 -10.13 -0.79 -1.53
CA LEU A 76 -10.44 -1.74 -0.45
C LEU A 76 -11.67 -1.24 0.31
N LYS A 77 -12.58 -2.09 0.79
CA LYS A 77 -13.71 -1.64 1.64
C LYS A 77 -13.65 -2.40 2.96
N LYS A 78 -13.30 -1.71 4.07
CA LYS A 78 -13.11 -2.36 5.38
C LYS A 78 -14.29 -3.24 5.79
N GLN A 79 -15.51 -2.76 5.54
CA GLN A 79 -16.75 -3.45 5.91
C GLN A 79 -16.83 -4.85 5.28
N GLY A 80 -16.46 -4.97 4.00
CA GLY A 80 -16.46 -6.26 3.29
C GLY A 80 -15.25 -7.15 3.61
N MET A 81 -14.24 -6.63 4.30
CA MET A 81 -13.05 -7.39 4.69
C MET A 81 -13.18 -8.04 6.07
N TYR A 82 -14.18 -7.69 6.87
CA TYR A 82 -14.35 -8.33 8.18
C TYR A 82 -14.82 -9.77 8.04
N THR A 83 -14.24 -10.67 8.83
CA THR A 83 -14.55 -12.11 8.84
C THR A 83 -14.98 -12.55 10.25
N ARG A 84 -15.14 -13.86 10.48
CA ARG A 84 -15.35 -14.40 11.83
C ARG A 84 -14.09 -14.34 12.72
N SER A 85 -12.90 -14.11 12.13
CA SER A 85 -11.65 -14.07 12.86
C SER A 85 -11.47 -12.75 13.63
N ARG A 86 -11.49 -12.84 14.96
CA ARG A 86 -11.27 -11.68 15.84
C ARG A 86 -9.87 -11.07 15.67
N VAL A 87 -8.87 -11.88 15.37
CA VAL A 87 -7.49 -11.42 15.14
C VAL A 87 -7.39 -10.63 13.84
N TRP A 88 -8.00 -11.17 12.77
CA TRP A 88 -8.10 -10.51 11.47
C TRP A 88 -8.83 -9.17 11.56
N ASN A 89 -10.04 -9.16 12.15
CA ASN A 89 -10.83 -7.93 12.28
C ASN A 89 -10.11 -6.84 13.09
N ARG A 90 -9.32 -7.25 14.10
CA ARG A 90 -8.51 -6.32 14.87
C ARG A 90 -7.38 -5.70 14.03
N ARG A 91 -6.80 -6.43 13.08
CA ARG A 91 -5.79 -5.88 12.16
C ARG A 91 -6.42 -4.92 11.16
N ILE A 92 -7.52 -5.32 10.51
CA ILE A 92 -8.27 -4.47 9.58
C ILE A 92 -8.73 -3.16 10.26
N SER A 93 -9.24 -3.23 11.48
CA SER A 93 -9.69 -2.02 12.21
C SER A 93 -8.55 -1.04 12.51
N ARG A 94 -7.32 -1.52 12.72
CA ARG A 94 -6.13 -0.70 13.02
C ARG A 94 -5.42 -0.15 11.78
N SER A 95 -5.81 -0.58 10.58
CA SER A 95 -5.22 -0.08 9.34
C SER A 95 -5.68 1.36 9.03
N ASP A 96 -4.84 2.21 8.45
CA ASP A 96 -5.12 3.64 8.25
C ASP A 96 -5.35 4.07 6.79
N TRP A 97 -5.32 3.13 5.85
CA TRP A 97 -5.32 3.45 4.41
C TRP A 97 -6.54 4.28 3.96
N ARG A 98 -7.75 4.05 4.50
CA ARG A 98 -8.91 4.95 4.23
C ARG A 98 -8.71 6.38 4.74
N GLY A 99 -8.02 6.55 5.87
CA GLY A 99 -7.69 7.87 6.40
C GLY A 99 -6.70 8.60 5.49
N ILE A 100 -5.69 7.87 5.01
CA ILE A 100 -4.68 8.39 4.08
C ILE A 100 -5.32 8.76 2.73
N ALA A 101 -6.17 7.88 2.17
CA ALA A 101 -6.90 8.11 0.92
C ALA A 101 -7.71 9.42 0.99
N LYS A 102 -8.51 9.61 2.03
CA LYS A 102 -9.30 10.84 2.24
C LYS A 102 -8.45 12.10 2.35
N ILE A 103 -7.27 12.02 2.99
CA ILE A 103 -6.37 13.16 3.09
C ILE A 103 -5.75 13.47 1.72
N LEU A 104 -5.39 12.44 0.93
CA LEU A 104 -4.88 12.62 -0.43
C LEU A 104 -5.93 13.22 -1.35
N GLU A 105 -7.15 12.69 -1.36
CA GLU A 105 -8.29 13.22 -2.13
C GLU A 105 -8.53 14.70 -1.81
N GLY A 106 -8.56 15.05 -0.51
CA GLY A 106 -8.75 16.44 -0.08
C GLY A 106 -7.61 17.39 -0.43
N ARG A 107 -6.40 16.90 -0.73
CA ARG A 107 -5.25 17.75 -1.08
C ARG A 107 -4.89 17.77 -2.57
N MET A 108 -5.14 16.68 -3.28
CA MET A 108 -4.82 16.53 -4.71
C MET A 108 -6.06 16.69 -5.60
N GLY A 109 -7.25 16.77 -5.01
CA GLY A 109 -8.52 16.76 -5.71
C GLY A 109 -8.87 15.37 -6.26
N GLU A 110 -10.11 15.23 -6.72
CA GLU A 110 -10.63 13.97 -7.27
C GLU A 110 -9.87 13.52 -8.54
N ALA A 111 -9.30 14.46 -9.30
CA ALA A 111 -8.51 14.14 -10.49
C ALA A 111 -7.12 13.56 -10.16
N GLY A 112 -6.56 13.88 -8.99
CA GLY A 112 -5.22 13.49 -8.56
C GLY A 112 -5.15 12.13 -7.87
N VAL A 113 -6.30 11.60 -7.40
CA VAL A 113 -6.39 10.30 -6.72
C VAL A 113 -7.42 9.42 -7.41
N LYS A 114 -7.01 8.24 -7.85
CA LYS A 114 -7.91 7.25 -8.47
C LYS A 114 -7.97 5.99 -7.62
N GLU A 115 -9.17 5.64 -7.16
CA GLU A 115 -9.41 4.32 -6.57
C GLU A 115 -9.53 3.29 -7.71
N LEU A 116 -8.74 2.24 -7.63
CA LEU A 116 -8.61 1.18 -8.62
C LEU A 116 -9.11 -0.12 -8.02
N ASP A 117 -9.66 -0.99 -8.86
CA ASP A 117 -10.14 -2.29 -8.43
C ASP A 117 -9.05 -3.06 -7.68
N PRO A 118 -9.31 -3.61 -6.48
CA PRO A 118 -8.32 -4.37 -5.74
C PRO A 118 -8.20 -5.82 -6.24
N TYR A 119 -9.15 -6.31 -7.04
CA TYR A 119 -9.19 -7.72 -7.43
C TYR A 119 -7.94 -8.10 -8.20
N GLY A 120 -7.31 -9.19 -7.74
CA GLY A 120 -6.11 -9.75 -8.36
C GLY A 120 -4.88 -8.85 -8.33
N SER A 121 -4.91 -7.68 -7.68
CA SER A 121 -3.77 -6.76 -7.64
C SER A 121 -2.50 -7.46 -7.15
N SER A 122 -2.63 -8.30 -6.12
CA SER A 122 -1.51 -8.99 -5.47
C SER A 122 -1.35 -10.47 -5.85
N SER A 123 -2.28 -11.04 -6.65
CA SER A 123 -2.23 -12.45 -7.10
C SER A 123 -1.92 -12.60 -8.59
N TYR A 124 -2.16 -11.59 -9.42
CA TYR A 124 -1.68 -11.60 -10.80
C TYR A 124 -0.18 -11.29 -10.87
N CYS A 125 0.53 -12.03 -11.72
CA CYS A 125 1.90 -11.69 -12.05
C CYS A 125 1.96 -10.40 -12.86
N SER A 126 2.67 -9.40 -12.34
CA SER A 126 2.85 -8.12 -13.04
C SER A 126 3.59 -8.22 -14.36
N ARG A 127 4.37 -9.29 -14.58
CA ARG A 127 5.12 -9.50 -15.82
C ARG A 127 4.33 -10.24 -16.90
N CYS A 128 3.65 -11.33 -16.56
CA CYS A 128 3.04 -12.22 -17.57
C CYS A 128 1.53 -12.44 -17.41
N GLY A 129 0.87 -11.77 -16.47
CA GLY A 129 -0.57 -11.89 -16.25
C GLY A 129 -1.04 -13.20 -15.62
N TRP A 130 -0.15 -14.15 -15.33
CA TRP A 130 -0.52 -15.42 -14.70
C TRP A 130 -1.14 -15.19 -13.32
N GLU A 131 -2.31 -15.78 -13.07
CA GLU A 131 -3.00 -15.71 -11.78
C GLU A 131 -2.49 -16.77 -10.82
N ASN A 132 -2.03 -16.33 -9.65
CA ASN A 132 -1.76 -17.25 -8.57
C ASN A 132 -3.06 -17.62 -7.85
N ASN A 133 -3.52 -18.85 -8.09
CA ASN A 133 -4.70 -19.41 -7.44
C ASN A 133 -4.47 -19.86 -6.00
N ARG A 134 -3.24 -19.75 -5.47
CA ARG A 134 -2.94 -20.07 -4.08
C ARG A 134 -3.26 -18.90 -3.17
N ASP A 135 -3.57 -19.23 -1.92
CA ASP A 135 -3.72 -18.21 -0.89
C ASP A 135 -2.36 -17.56 -0.60
N LEU A 136 -2.19 -16.31 -1.03
CA LEU A 136 -0.98 -15.50 -0.81
C LEU A 136 -1.02 -14.73 0.51
N ASN A 137 -2.00 -15.08 1.33
CA ASN A 137 -2.13 -14.64 2.68
C ASN A 137 -0.83 -14.90 3.46
N GLY A 138 -0.17 -13.81 3.86
CA GLY A 138 0.98 -13.81 4.77
C GLY A 138 2.31 -14.00 4.05
N ALA A 139 2.28 -14.15 2.72
CA ALA A 139 3.47 -14.21 1.90
C ALA A 139 4.04 -12.81 1.66
N ASP A 140 5.31 -12.63 2.00
CA ASP A 140 6.08 -11.42 1.67
C ASP A 140 6.56 -11.46 0.20
N VAL A 141 6.73 -12.66 -0.36
CA VAL A 141 7.24 -12.87 -1.72
C VAL A 141 6.16 -13.46 -2.61
N PHE A 142 5.96 -12.84 -3.78
CA PHE A 142 5.19 -13.40 -4.87
C PHE A 142 6.09 -14.29 -5.74
N VAL A 143 5.61 -15.50 -6.05
CA VAL A 143 6.29 -16.44 -6.96
C VAL A 143 5.33 -16.80 -8.09
N CYS A 144 5.71 -16.49 -9.32
CA CYS A 144 4.91 -16.78 -10.50
C CYS A 144 5.13 -18.23 -10.97
N GLY A 145 4.04 -19.01 -11.10
CA GLY A 145 4.09 -20.34 -11.71
C GLY A 145 4.21 -20.33 -13.23
N GLY A 146 3.85 -19.23 -13.90
CA GLY A 146 3.89 -19.11 -15.36
C GLY A 146 5.26 -18.71 -15.93
N CYS A 147 5.90 -17.69 -15.36
CA CYS A 147 7.18 -17.16 -15.87
C CYS A 147 8.34 -17.18 -14.87
N GLY A 148 8.13 -17.72 -13.66
CA GLY A 148 9.19 -17.86 -12.65
C GLY A 148 9.57 -16.56 -11.92
N LEU A 149 8.90 -15.42 -12.19
CA LEU A 149 9.16 -14.15 -11.48
C LEU A 149 9.05 -14.33 -9.97
N ARG A 150 10.06 -13.85 -9.25
CA ARG A 150 10.11 -13.79 -7.78
C ARG A 150 10.35 -12.36 -7.36
N LEU A 151 9.37 -11.77 -6.65
CA LEU A 151 9.42 -10.35 -6.31
C LEU A 151 8.58 -10.10 -5.04
N ASP A 152 8.87 -9.02 -4.31
CA ASP A 152 8.05 -8.61 -3.16
C ASP A 152 6.57 -8.49 -3.55
N ARG A 153 5.68 -9.11 -2.78
CA ARG A 153 4.26 -9.19 -3.15
C ARG A 153 3.59 -7.82 -3.25
N GLN A 154 4.00 -6.87 -2.41
CA GLN A 154 3.45 -5.51 -2.42
C GLN A 154 3.92 -4.72 -3.62
N LEU A 155 5.19 -4.87 -3.98
CA LEU A 155 5.72 -4.26 -5.19
C LEU A 155 5.10 -4.87 -6.46
N ASN A 156 4.84 -6.19 -6.50
CA ASN A 156 4.08 -6.81 -7.59
C ASN A 156 2.67 -6.17 -7.71
N ALA A 157 2.00 -5.95 -6.57
CA ALA A 157 0.70 -5.28 -6.55
C ALA A 157 0.77 -3.83 -7.00
N ALA A 158 1.79 -3.08 -6.55
CA ALA A 158 2.01 -1.70 -6.97
C ALA A 158 2.23 -1.59 -8.49
N ILE A 159 2.98 -2.52 -9.10
CA ILE A 159 3.18 -2.56 -10.56
C ILE A 159 1.85 -2.84 -11.28
N ASN A 160 1.03 -3.79 -10.79
CA ASN A 160 -0.29 -4.06 -11.36
C ASN A 160 -1.20 -2.84 -11.31
N LEU A 161 -1.25 -2.14 -10.18
CA LEU A 161 -2.04 -0.92 -10.03
C LEU A 161 -1.51 0.22 -10.91
N TYR A 162 -0.19 0.34 -11.05
CA TYR A 162 0.43 1.30 -11.96
C TYR A 162 0.01 1.04 -13.41
N MET A 163 0.02 -0.22 -13.87
CA MET A 163 -0.45 -0.58 -15.20
C MET A 163 -1.93 -0.25 -15.38
N ARG A 164 -2.79 -0.55 -14.40
CA ARG A 164 -4.22 -0.18 -14.43
C ARG A 164 -4.43 1.32 -14.52
N LEU A 165 -3.62 2.11 -13.81
CA LEU A 165 -3.66 3.56 -13.83
C LEU A 165 -3.22 4.12 -15.19
N THR A 166 -2.20 3.51 -15.79
CA THR A 166 -1.53 4.01 -17.00
C THR A 166 -2.27 3.61 -18.28
N PHE A 167 -2.63 2.34 -18.40
CA PHE A 167 -3.25 1.78 -19.61
C PHE A 167 -4.77 1.76 -19.54
N GLY A 168 -5.35 1.90 -18.34
CA GLY A 168 -6.74 1.57 -18.12
C GLY A 168 -6.97 0.05 -18.13
N TYR A 169 -8.17 -0.34 -17.72
CA TYR A 169 -8.54 -1.76 -17.62
C TYR A 169 -10.05 -1.94 -17.72
N THR A 170 -10.46 -3.16 -18.05
CA THR A 170 -11.84 -3.64 -17.95
C THR A 170 -11.94 -4.72 -16.88
N THR A 171 -13.14 -4.87 -16.32
CA THR A 171 -13.45 -5.97 -15.40
C THR A 171 -14.60 -6.77 -15.97
N ASN A 172 -14.36 -8.06 -16.21
CA ASN A 172 -15.36 -8.98 -16.71
C ASN A 172 -15.64 -10.05 -15.65
N TRP A 173 -16.83 -10.65 -15.71
CA TRP A 173 -17.18 -11.80 -14.89
C TRP A 173 -17.38 -12.99 -15.81
N GLU A 174 -16.53 -14.00 -15.66
CA GLU A 174 -16.55 -15.23 -16.44
C GLU A 174 -16.55 -16.41 -15.47
N ASP A 175 -17.48 -17.36 -15.65
CA ASP A 175 -17.60 -18.56 -14.80
C ASP A 175 -17.64 -18.26 -13.29
N GLY A 176 -18.31 -17.16 -12.91
CA GLY A 176 -18.41 -16.72 -11.51
C GLY A 176 -17.11 -16.15 -10.92
N LYS A 177 -16.07 -15.98 -11.74
CA LYS A 177 -14.81 -15.34 -11.36
C LYS A 177 -14.69 -13.98 -12.04
N LYS A 178 -14.27 -12.99 -11.27
CA LYS A 178 -13.90 -11.70 -11.81
C LYS A 178 -12.56 -11.83 -12.54
N ARG A 179 -12.40 -11.17 -13.68
CA ARG A 179 -11.12 -11.03 -14.38
C ARG A 179 -10.84 -9.56 -14.62
N VAL A 180 -9.56 -9.21 -14.61
CA VAL A 180 -9.09 -7.86 -14.93
C VAL A 180 -8.23 -7.94 -16.18
N GLU A 181 -8.61 -7.20 -17.20
CA GLU A 181 -7.88 -7.15 -18.47
C GLU A 181 -7.39 -5.72 -18.71
N LEU A 182 -6.11 -5.57 -19.03
CA LEU A 182 -5.49 -4.27 -19.28
C LEU A 182 -5.77 -3.84 -20.72
N ARG A 183 -6.08 -2.55 -20.93
CA ARG A 183 -6.27 -1.99 -22.28
C ARG A 183 -4.93 -1.58 -22.90
N MET A 184 -3.99 -2.52 -22.97
CA MET A 184 -2.68 -2.25 -23.56
C MET A 184 -2.76 -2.30 -25.09
N GLU A 185 -2.53 -1.16 -25.75
CA GLU A 185 -2.33 -1.10 -27.19
C GLU A 185 -0.82 -1.28 -27.49
N GLY A 186 -0.47 -2.27 -28.31
CA GLY A 186 0.93 -2.51 -28.73
C GLY A 186 1.60 -3.71 -28.06
N ALA A 187 2.75 -3.48 -27.41
CA ALA A 187 3.64 -4.56 -26.98
C ALA A 187 3.00 -5.48 -25.92
N PRO A 188 3.24 -6.80 -25.97
CA PRO A 188 2.84 -7.73 -24.92
C PRO A 188 3.25 -7.22 -23.53
N GLN A 189 2.41 -7.44 -22.51
CA GLN A 189 2.67 -7.05 -21.12
C GLN A 189 4.09 -7.42 -20.66
N ARG A 190 4.57 -8.59 -21.08
CA ARG A 190 5.91 -9.11 -20.77
C ARG A 190 7.03 -8.23 -21.32
N ASP A 191 6.90 -7.79 -22.56
CA ASP A 191 7.91 -6.99 -23.25
C ASP A 191 7.95 -5.57 -22.67
N TRP A 192 6.77 -5.00 -22.37
CA TRP A 192 6.68 -3.73 -21.65
C TRP A 192 7.34 -3.84 -20.28
N TRP A 193 7.06 -4.91 -19.52
CA TRP A 193 7.63 -5.10 -18.20
C TRP A 193 9.15 -5.24 -18.25
N ASP A 194 9.68 -6.02 -19.20
CA ASP A 194 11.12 -6.22 -19.38
C ASP A 194 11.83 -4.92 -19.83
N ARG A 195 11.15 -4.04 -20.56
CA ARG A 195 11.70 -2.75 -21.00
C ARG A 195 11.61 -1.64 -19.95
N VAL A 196 10.54 -1.60 -19.17
CA VAL A 196 10.21 -0.44 -18.30
C VAL A 196 10.41 -0.77 -16.82
N VAL A 197 9.96 -1.94 -16.38
CA VAL A 197 10.00 -2.30 -14.96
C VAL A 197 11.33 -2.95 -14.60
N LEU A 198 11.81 -3.91 -15.40
CA LEU A 198 13.05 -4.64 -15.08
C LEU A 198 14.26 -3.72 -14.87
N PRO A 199 14.53 -2.69 -15.71
CA PRO A 199 15.66 -1.80 -15.47
C PRO A 199 15.53 -0.99 -14.17
N SER A 200 14.31 -0.62 -13.79
CA SER A 200 14.05 0.09 -12.53
C SER A 200 14.33 -0.75 -11.29
N LEU A 201 14.28 -2.08 -11.42
CA LEU A 201 14.52 -3.03 -10.33
C LEU A 201 15.99 -3.42 -10.18
N LEU A 202 16.75 -3.41 -11.28
CA LEU A 202 18.15 -3.86 -11.31
C LEU A 202 19.18 -2.77 -10.93
N GLY A 203 18.73 -1.54 -10.67
CA GLY A 203 19.59 -0.41 -10.34
C GLY A 203 19.86 0.44 -11.58
N GLY A 204 19.53 1.73 -11.49
CA GLY A 204 19.47 2.66 -12.61
C GLY A 204 20.70 2.63 -13.53
N CYS A 205 20.48 2.23 -14.78
CA CYS A 205 21.17 2.66 -15.99
C CYS A 205 20.52 1.93 -17.18
N VAL A 206 19.87 2.67 -18.07
CA VAL A 206 19.91 2.35 -19.49
C VAL A 206 20.75 3.44 -20.13
N LEU A 207 21.85 3.04 -20.77
CA LEU A 207 22.68 3.89 -21.59
C LEU A 207 21.85 4.42 -22.77
N THR A 208 21.15 5.51 -22.55
CA THR A 208 20.72 6.41 -23.62
C THR A 208 21.11 7.81 -23.16
N GLY A 209 22.23 8.29 -23.72
CA GLY A 209 22.90 9.51 -23.30
C GLY A 209 21.96 10.70 -23.19
N ALA A 210 21.91 11.28 -22.00
CA ALA A 210 21.56 12.67 -21.76
C ALA A 210 22.05 13.02 -20.36
N GLU A 211 23.13 13.78 -20.28
CA GLU A 211 23.53 14.47 -19.06
C GLU A 211 22.39 15.38 -18.60
N ARG A 212 22.05 15.33 -17.31
CA ARG A 212 21.41 16.45 -16.62
C ARG A 212 22.18 16.77 -15.35
N SER A 213 22.74 17.96 -15.38
CA SER A 213 23.40 18.71 -14.32
C SER A 213 22.56 18.84 -13.04
N ASP A 214 23.24 18.51 -11.94
CA ASP A 214 23.11 18.91 -10.52
C ASP A 214 21.84 19.65 -10.02
N PRO A 215 21.25 19.21 -8.89
CA PRO A 215 21.20 20.10 -7.71
C PRO A 215 21.42 19.41 -6.35
N ASP A 216 22.67 19.42 -5.90
CA ASP A 216 23.17 19.11 -4.56
C ASP A 216 22.87 20.24 -3.55
N GLU A 217 21.69 20.24 -2.92
CA GLU A 217 21.54 20.85 -1.59
C GLU A 217 20.34 20.33 -0.78
N LEU A 218 19.27 19.85 -1.45
CA LEU A 218 18.13 19.20 -0.79
C LEU A 218 18.42 17.75 -0.35
N VAL A 219 19.50 17.16 -0.86
CA VAL A 219 19.86 15.76 -0.62
C VAL A 219 20.41 15.54 0.79
N ARG A 220 21.08 16.54 1.41
CA ARG A 220 21.67 16.38 2.77
C ARG A 220 20.61 16.29 3.88
N GLY A 221 19.51 17.03 3.76
CA GLY A 221 18.38 16.92 4.70
C GLY A 221 17.63 15.58 4.61
N LEU A 222 17.62 14.96 3.42
CA LEU A 222 17.11 13.59 3.22
C LEU A 222 18.11 12.53 3.67
N HIS A 223 19.41 12.77 3.51
CA HIS A 223 20.47 11.78 3.79
C HIS A 223 20.58 11.42 5.28
N ASP A 224 20.35 12.38 6.19
CA ASP A 224 20.36 12.13 7.64
C ASP A 224 19.04 11.54 8.16
N ALA A 225 17.92 11.74 7.43
CA ALA A 225 16.63 11.13 7.73
C ALA A 225 16.49 9.71 7.11
N VAL A 226 17.20 9.46 6.02
CA VAL A 226 17.16 8.23 5.21
C VAL A 226 18.58 7.68 5.15
N LYS A 227 19.06 7.10 6.26
CA LYS A 227 20.25 6.24 6.21
C LYS A 227 20.04 5.24 5.05
N PRO A 228 20.95 5.15 4.07
CA PRO A 228 20.86 4.18 2.99
C PRO A 228 21.18 2.81 3.58
N LYS A 229 20.16 2.20 4.17
CA LYS A 229 20.09 0.77 4.28
C LYS A 229 19.10 0.32 3.21
N LEU A 230 19.63 -0.36 2.20
CA LEU A 230 18.93 -1.22 1.25
C LEU A 230 17.88 -2.06 1.95
N HIS A 231 16.70 -1.50 2.18
CA HIS A 231 15.60 -2.16 2.85
C HIS A 231 14.33 -1.76 2.09
N TYR A 232 13.74 -2.78 1.46
CA TYR A 232 12.60 -2.81 0.52
C TYR A 232 11.31 -2.24 1.08
N ALA A 233 10.15 -2.41 0.42
CA ALA A 233 8.83 -1.75 0.60
C ALA A 233 7.75 -2.42 1.46
N TYR A 234 7.02 -1.59 2.23
CA TYR A 234 6.06 -1.81 3.33
C TYR A 234 6.42 -2.73 4.55
N ASP A 235 6.63 -2.22 5.79
CA ASP A 235 6.68 -3.12 6.97
C ASP A 235 5.26 -3.37 7.46
N ARG A 236 4.68 -4.40 6.88
CA ARG A 236 3.41 -4.96 7.28
C ARG A 236 3.61 -5.84 8.50
N HIS A 237 4.20 -5.32 9.57
CA HIS A 237 4.29 -5.96 10.89
C HIS A 237 2.91 -6.33 11.51
N ALA A 238 1.81 -6.21 10.75
CA ALA A 238 0.48 -6.62 11.16
C ALA A 238 -0.29 -7.53 10.17
N ASP A 239 0.17 -7.83 8.94
CA ASP A 239 -0.57 -8.78 8.07
C ASP A 239 0.26 -10.02 7.67
N ALA A 240 0.68 -10.75 8.70
CA ALA A 240 0.71 -12.21 8.62
C ALA A 240 -0.73 -12.67 8.40
N TYR A 241 -1.21 -12.77 7.16
CA TYR A 241 -2.51 -13.39 6.99
C TYR A 241 -2.36 -14.85 7.45
N LEU A 242 -2.95 -15.13 8.60
CA LEU A 242 -3.14 -16.47 9.11
C LEU A 242 -4.40 -17.01 8.46
N CYS A 243 -4.37 -18.31 8.14
CA CYS A 243 -5.41 -19.06 7.46
C CYS A 243 -6.84 -18.57 7.77
N ILE A 244 -7.62 -18.43 6.70
CA ILE A 244 -9.07 -18.46 6.79
C ILE A 244 -9.43 -19.84 7.39
N PRO A 245 -10.13 -19.91 8.55
CA PRO A 245 -10.66 -21.19 9.01
C PRO A 245 -11.70 -21.65 7.99
N THR A 246 -11.51 -22.86 7.46
CA THR A 246 -12.53 -23.64 6.75
C THR A 246 -13.80 -23.76 7.57
#